data_AF-A0A5Q4F6R2-F1
#
_entry.id   AF-A0A5Q4F6R2-F1
#
_cell.length_a   1.000
_cell.length_b   1.000
_cell.length_c   1.000
_cell.angle_alpha   90.00
_cell.angle_beta   90.00
_cell.angle_gamma   90.00
#
_symmetry.space_group_name_H-M   'P 1'
#
loop_
_entity.id
_entity.type
_entity.pdbx_description
1 polymer ?
#
loop_
_entity_poly.entity_id
_entity_poly.type
_entity_poly.pdbx_seq_one_letter_code
_entity_poly.pdbx_strand_id
1 'polypeptide(L)'
;MSNSAKLFESKEKMSRVEVADLLRQLADRIAEGDVLLRQGREEVMVELPETLKFELQATRKEKPGKSPERELEIELKWVEGEELTNGGKLELG
;
A
#
# COMPACT_ATOMS: atom_id res chain seq x y z
N MET A 1 -4.19 24.33 -2.84
CA MET A 1 -4.90 23.31 -3.64
C MET A 1 -3.92 22.19 -3.88
N SER A 2 -4.05 21.05 -3.20
CA SER A 2 -3.28 19.85 -3.53
C SER A 2 -3.92 19.20 -4.75
N ASN A 3 -3.11 18.86 -5.76
CA ASN A 3 -3.56 18.14 -6.94
C ASN A 3 -3.06 16.70 -6.81
N SER A 4 -3.96 15.72 -6.75
CA SER A 4 -3.59 14.30 -6.65
C SER A 4 -3.81 13.61 -8.00
N ALA A 5 -2.76 12.98 -8.51
CA ALA A 5 -2.83 12.11 -9.69
C ALA A 5 -2.73 10.66 -9.24
N LYS A 6 -3.64 9.81 -9.72
CA LYS A 6 -3.57 8.37 -9.51
C LYS A 6 -2.65 7.78 -10.57
N LEU A 7 -1.56 7.15 -10.13
CA LEU A 7 -0.57 6.55 -11.05
C LEU A 7 -0.95 5.13 -11.46
N PHE A 8 -1.57 4.35 -10.55
CA PHE A 8 -1.97 2.96 -10.78
C PHE A 8 -3.15 2.60 -9.87
N GLU A 9 -4.05 1.72 -10.33
CA GLU A 9 -5.11 1.13 -9.49
C GLU A 9 -5.47 -0.26 -10.00
N SER A 10 -5.55 -1.23 -9.09
CA SER A 10 -6.05 -2.57 -9.37
C SER A 10 -7.13 -2.96 -8.35
N LYS A 11 -8.16 -3.66 -8.81
CA LYS A 11 -9.24 -4.21 -7.96
C LYS A 11 -9.57 -5.63 -8.38
N GLU A 12 -9.27 -6.59 -7.52
CA GLU A 12 -9.50 -8.01 -7.78
C GLU A 12 -10.04 -8.72 -6.54
N LYS A 13 -10.79 -9.82 -6.76
CA LYS A 13 -11.19 -10.73 -5.68
C LYS A 13 -10.15 -11.83 -5.56
N MET A 14 -9.41 -11.81 -4.46
CA MET A 14 -8.36 -12.79 -4.16
C MET A 14 -8.69 -13.56 -2.89
N SER A 15 -8.22 -14.81 -2.82
CA SER A 15 -8.22 -15.58 -1.58
C SER A 15 -7.21 -15.01 -0.58
N ARG A 16 -7.35 -15.37 0.70
CA ARG A 16 -6.42 -14.95 1.75
C ARG A 16 -4.97 -15.37 1.49
N VAL A 17 -4.76 -16.52 0.83
CA VAL A 17 -3.43 -17.03 0.52
C VAL A 17 -2.79 -16.21 -0.59
N GLU A 18 -3.53 -15.95 -1.68
CA GLU A 18 -3.05 -15.12 -2.79
C GLU A 18 -2.71 -13.70 -2.33
N VAL A 19 -3.52 -13.10 -1.43
CA VAL A 19 -3.21 -11.79 -0.84
C VAL A 19 -1.90 -11.84 -0.04
N ALA A 20 -1.70 -12.88 0.77
CA ALA A 20 -0.47 -13.03 1.56
C ALA A 20 0.76 -13.20 0.66
N ASP A 21 0.64 -13.99 -0.41
CA ASP A 21 1.73 -14.19 -1.37
C ASP A 21 2.06 -12.92 -2.16
N LEU A 22 1.05 -12.13 -2.53
CA LEU A 22 1.25 -10.83 -3.17
C LEU A 22 1.93 -9.85 -2.23
N LEU A 23 1.51 -9.79 -0.96
CA LEU A 23 2.13 -8.92 0.05
C LEU A 23 3.58 -9.29 0.34
N ARG A 24 3.93 -10.58 0.33
CA ARG A 24 5.34 -11.03 0.46
C ARG A 24 6.18 -10.56 -0.72
N GLN A 25 5.71 -10.77 -1.95
CA GLN A 25 6.41 -10.28 -3.14
C GLN A 25 6.56 -8.77 -3.13
N LEU A 26 5.52 -8.05 -2.71
CA LEU A 26 5.58 -6.59 -2.57
C LEU A 26 6.62 -6.18 -1.53
N ALA A 27 6.68 -6.87 -0.38
CA ALA A 27 7.69 -6.61 0.63
C ALA A 27 9.12 -6.85 0.10
N ASP A 28 9.33 -7.91 -0.68
CA ASP A 28 10.61 -8.18 -1.33
C ASP A 28 11.01 -7.04 -2.29
N ARG A 29 10.06 -6.54 -3.10
CA ARG A 29 10.31 -5.40 -4.01
C ARG A 29 10.57 -4.09 -3.30
N ILE A 30 9.86 -3.83 -2.20
CA ILE A 30 10.12 -2.65 -1.36
C ILE A 30 11.54 -2.68 -0.80
N ALA A 31 12.02 -3.86 -0.38
CA ALA A 31 13.38 -4.02 0.12
C ALA A 31 14.45 -3.82 -0.97
N GLU A 32 14.12 -4.07 -2.24
CA GLU A 32 14.99 -3.76 -3.39
C GLU A 32 15.00 -2.26 -3.74
N GLY A 33 14.01 -1.49 -3.30
CA GLY A 33 13.87 -0.06 -3.59
C GLY A 33 13.05 0.24 -4.85
N ASP A 34 12.75 -0.75 -5.68
CA ASP A 34 12.01 -0.57 -6.94
C ASP A 34 10.81 -1.52 -7.03
N VAL A 35 9.63 -0.95 -7.28
CA VAL A 35 8.39 -1.72 -7.45
C VAL A 35 7.83 -1.53 -8.85
N LEU A 36 7.79 -2.61 -9.62
CA LEU A 36 7.10 -2.65 -10.91
C LEU A 36 5.67 -3.15 -10.72
N LEU A 37 4.69 -2.24 -10.84
CA LEU A 37 3.27 -2.55 -10.80
C LEU A 37 2.77 -2.83 -12.22
N ARG A 38 2.08 -3.96 -12.41
CA ARG A 38 1.58 -4.37 -13.73
C ARG A 38 0.20 -5.00 -13.66
N GLN A 39 -0.71 -4.56 -14.52
CA GLN A 39 -2.00 -5.21 -14.75
C GLN A 39 -2.38 -5.11 -16.23
N GLY A 40 -2.45 -6.25 -16.91
CA GLY A 40 -2.76 -6.30 -18.34
C GLY A 40 -1.70 -5.57 -19.19
N ARG A 41 -2.06 -4.40 -19.73
CA ARG A 41 -1.16 -3.54 -20.52
C ARG A 41 -0.65 -2.33 -19.74
N GLU A 42 -1.14 -2.11 -18.53
CA GLU A 42 -0.69 -1.03 -17.67
C GLU A 42 0.54 -1.49 -16.89
N GLU A 43 1.57 -0.65 -16.89
CA GLU A 43 2.83 -0.88 -16.22
C GLU A 43 3.36 0.45 -15.68
N VAL A 44 3.72 0.47 -14.39
CA VAL A 44 4.25 1.65 -13.70
C VAL A 44 5.42 1.20 -12.82
N MET A 45 6.56 1.86 -12.99
CA MET A 45 7.72 1.71 -12.11
C MET A 45 7.64 2.77 -11.01
N VAL A 46 7.83 2.33 -9.77
CA VAL A 46 7.85 3.19 -8.58
C VAL A 46 9.19 3.00 -7.88
N GLU A 47 10.00 4.06 -7.88
CA GLU A 47 11.26 4.13 -7.15
C GLU A 47 10.97 4.62 -5.72
N LEU A 48 11.43 3.86 -4.72
CA LEU A 48 11.19 4.13 -3.31
C LEU A 48 12.47 4.67 -2.65
N PRO A 49 12.37 5.74 -1.83
CA PRO A 49 13.51 6.17 -1.02
C PRO A 49 13.80 5.15 0.10
N GLU A 50 15.02 5.23 0.65
CA GLU A 50 15.48 4.39 1.78
C GLU A 50 14.56 4.47 3.01
N THR A 51 13.90 5.61 3.23
CA THR A 51 12.95 5.77 4.34
C THR A 51 11.56 6.16 3.86
N LEU A 52 10.58 5.37 4.28
CA LEU A 52 9.16 5.53 3.99
C LEU A 52 8.38 5.76 5.29
N LYS A 53 7.30 6.54 5.22
CA LYS A 53 6.28 6.57 6.26
C LYS A 53 5.33 5.40 6.05
N PHE A 54 5.23 4.52 7.03
CA PHE A 54 4.29 3.41 7.04
C PHE A 54 3.07 3.74 7.91
N GLU A 55 1.86 3.55 7.38
CA GLU A 55 0.60 3.68 8.12
C GLU A 55 -0.23 2.40 7.95
N LEU A 56 -0.80 1.89 9.04
CA LEU A 56 -1.69 0.73 9.05
C LEU A 56 -2.97 1.10 9.78
N GLN A 57 -4.11 0.93 9.10
CA GLN A 57 -5.41 1.29 9.64
C GLN A 57 -6.43 0.19 9.39
N ALA A 58 -7.14 -0.21 10.44
CA ALA A 58 -8.29 -1.10 10.33
C ALA A 58 -9.57 -0.32 10.66
N THR A 59 -10.58 -0.40 9.80
CA THR A 59 -11.87 0.28 10.03
C THR A 59 -13.04 -0.69 9.90
N ARG A 60 -14.16 -0.34 10.56
CA ARG A 60 -15.45 -1.03 10.43
C ARG A 60 -16.52 0.00 10.12
N LYS A 61 -17.10 -0.07 8.92
CA LYS A 61 -18.11 0.85 8.43
C LYS A 61 -19.50 0.25 8.65
N GLU A 62 -20.34 0.93 9.42
CA GLU A 62 -21.76 0.58 9.57
C GLU A 62 -22.60 1.36 8.56
N LYS A 63 -23.54 0.66 7.89
CA LYS A 63 -24.44 1.25 6.90
C LYS A 63 -25.87 0.76 7.20
N PRO A 64 -26.85 1.65 7.40
CA PRO A 64 -28.24 1.24 7.65
C PRO A 64 -28.74 0.28 6.56
N GLY A 65 -29.35 -0.83 6.97
CA GLY A 65 -29.89 -1.84 6.05
C GLY A 65 -28.85 -2.70 5.32
N LYS A 66 -27.56 -2.64 5.70
CA LYS A 66 -26.49 -3.48 5.15
C LYS A 66 -25.67 -4.15 6.25
N SER A 67 -25.04 -5.26 5.90
CA SER A 67 -24.04 -5.85 6.79
C SER A 67 -22.85 -4.89 6.96
N PRO A 68 -22.25 -4.82 8.16
CA PRO A 68 -21.05 -4.03 8.40
C PRO A 68 -19.91 -4.45 7.47
N GLU A 69 -19.19 -3.47 6.95
CA GLU A 69 -18.03 -3.66 6.10
C GLU A 69 -16.76 -3.47 6.94
N ARG A 70 -15.75 -4.33 6.74
CA ARG A 70 -14.43 -4.18 7.37
C ARG A 70 -13.41 -3.89 6.28
N GLU A 71 -12.47 -3.03 6.62
CA GLU A 71 -11.40 -2.59 5.73
C GLU A 71 -10.10 -2.59 6.52
N LEU A 72 -9.04 -3.09 5.89
CA LEU A 72 -7.68 -3.01 6.38
C LEU A 72 -6.86 -2.31 5.30
N GLU A 73 -6.26 -1.19 5.65
CA GLU A 73 -5.52 -0.32 4.75
C GLU A 73 -4.05 -0.28 5.19
N ILE A 74 -3.16 -0.46 4.22
CA ILE A 74 -1.72 -0.38 4.37
C ILE A 74 -1.27 0.74 3.44
N GLU A 75 -0.68 1.79 3.99
CA GLU A 75 -0.21 2.92 3.21
C GLU A 75 1.30 3.13 3.41
N LEU A 76 1.99 3.36 2.30
CA LEU A 76 3.37 3.81 2.26
C LEU A 76 3.37 5.22 1.67
N LYS A 77 3.97 6.18 2.37
CA LYS A 77 4.02 7.59 1.96
C LYS A 77 5.45 8.11 2.05
N TRP A 78 5.83 8.87 1.05
CA TRP A 78 7.10 9.58 1.00
C TRP A 78 6.93 10.87 0.22
N VAL A 79 7.92 11.75 0.34
CA VAL A 79 8.01 12.97 -0.46
C VAL A 79 9.21 12.78 -1.38
N GLU A 80 9.01 12.96 -2.69
CA GLU A 80 10.08 12.83 -3.67
C GLU A 80 11.20 13.84 -3.37
N GLY A 81 12.44 13.35 -3.26
CA GLY A 81 13.61 14.18 -2.98
C GLY A 81 13.81 14.58 -1.52
N GLU A 82 12.99 14.10 -0.58
CA GLU A 82 13.18 14.32 0.86
C GLU A 82 13.37 12.99 1.60
N GLU A 83 14.42 12.90 2.43
CA GLU A 83 14.59 11.76 3.34
C GLU A 83 13.87 12.00 4.67
N LEU A 84 13.03 11.03 5.05
CA LEU A 84 12.34 11.06 6.33
C LEU A 84 13.30 10.61 7.45
N THR A 85 13.62 11.50 8.40
CA THR A 85 14.59 11.19 9.45
C THR A 85 13.97 10.77 10.80
N ASN A 86 12.64 10.70 10.93
CA ASN A 86 11.96 10.39 12.19
C ASN A 86 10.66 9.57 11.99
N GLY A 87 10.55 8.43 12.68
CA GLY A 87 9.34 7.61 12.73
C GLY A 87 9.36 6.63 13.91
N GLY A 88 8.23 6.47 14.61
CA GLY A 88 8.09 5.46 15.67
C GLY A 88 8.01 4.05 15.08
N LYS A 89 8.57 3.06 15.78
CA LYS A 89 8.63 1.66 15.31
C LYS A 89 7.28 0.94 15.47
N LEU A 90 6.76 0.36 14.38
CA LEU A 90 5.67 -0.62 14.43
C LEU A 90 6.24 -2.01 14.72
N GLU A 91 5.53 -2.80 15.54
CA GLU A 91 5.86 -4.19 15.81
C GLU A 91 4.72 -5.12 15.38
N LEU A 92 5.08 -6.23 14.73
CA LEU A 92 4.17 -7.30 14.37
C LEU A 92 4.30 -8.40 15.43
N GLY A 93 3.17 -8.79 16.03
CA GLY A 93 3.08 -9.86 17.03
C GLY A 93 2.82 -11.23 16.43
#